data_AF-A0A660MPA2-F1
#
_entry.id   AF-A0A660MPA2-F1
#
_cell.length_a   1.000
_cell.length_b   1.000
_cell.length_c   1.000
_cell.angle_alpha   90.00
_cell.angle_beta   90.00
_cell.angle_gamma   90.00
#
_symmetry.space_group_name_H-M   'P 1'
#
loop_
_entity.id
_entity.type
_entity.pdbx_description
1 polymer ?
#
loop_
_entity_poly.entity_id
_entity_poly.type
_entity_poly.pdbx_seq_one_letter_code
_entity_poly.pdbx_strand_id
1 'polypeptide(L)'
;MNEIFEKIIEKIEKGDEISPFLFISKNLEILNEEIKSLSYKIFEKYSIPKVFLYVFEDKNEKIKVQEIKKFVEIANIASPHKIQIFFIQNIQNLTIGASNNLLKFFEEPGKQNLIFLSAKSENFILDTILSRVQTVYFSAKQKDKSNNFFQDLIKNYLKNEDSELLSYFFKTKLEKDDYLDFLENLIIYSKKNLVFTDYLDEILEDITVVKTNNVNAKFIVDKWILKIGN
;
A
#
# COMPACT_ATOMS: atom_id res chain seq x y z
N MET A 1 5.93 -4.83 3.39
CA MET A 1 5.84 -5.50 2.06
C MET A 1 7.02 -6.43 1.73
N ASN A 2 8.28 -6.08 2.02
CA ASN A 2 9.42 -6.92 1.64
C ASN A 2 9.39 -8.35 2.21
N GLU A 3 9.01 -8.54 3.48
CA GLU A 3 8.90 -9.89 4.06
C GLU A 3 7.88 -10.77 3.33
N ILE A 4 6.76 -10.17 2.89
CA ILE A 4 5.70 -10.85 2.15
C ILE A 4 6.20 -11.23 0.76
N PHE A 5 6.93 -10.33 0.12
CA PHE A 5 7.61 -10.61 -1.15
C PHE A 5 8.52 -11.83 -1.03
N GLU A 6 9.45 -11.84 -0.07
CA GLU A 6 10.37 -12.98 0.11
C GLU A 6 9.63 -14.29 0.39
N LYS A 7 8.61 -14.27 1.26
CA LYS A 7 7.77 -15.43 1.55
C LYS A 7 7.04 -15.97 0.31
N ILE A 8 6.55 -15.08 -0.55
CA ILE A 8 5.89 -15.48 -1.81
C ILE A 8 6.91 -16.11 -2.75
N ILE A 9 8.08 -15.49 -2.93
CA ILE A 9 9.15 -16.01 -3.77
C ILE A 9 9.55 -17.42 -3.33
N GLU A 10 9.79 -17.64 -2.04
CA GLU A 10 10.20 -18.94 -1.51
C GLU A 10 9.18 -20.04 -1.88
N LYS A 11 7.89 -19.75 -1.76
CA LYS A 11 6.83 -20.70 -2.14
C LYS A 11 6.77 -20.96 -3.65
N ILE A 12 6.92 -19.92 -4.46
CA ILE A 12 6.96 -20.06 -5.93
C ILE A 12 8.13 -20.97 -6.34
N GLU A 13 9.30 -20.81 -5.71
CA GLU A 13 10.48 -21.62 -6.01
C GLU A 13 10.33 -23.09 -5.60
N LYS A 14 9.60 -23.37 -4.52
CA LYS A 14 9.24 -24.74 -4.09
C LYS A 14 8.12 -25.37 -4.92
N GLY A 15 7.37 -24.59 -5.70
CA GLY A 15 6.20 -25.06 -6.44
C GLY A 15 5.01 -25.39 -5.53
N ASP A 16 4.97 -24.77 -4.36
CA ASP A 16 3.90 -24.92 -3.37
C ASP A 16 2.67 -24.10 -3.74
N GLU A 17 1.50 -24.55 -3.31
CA GLU A 17 0.30 -23.73 -3.36
C GLU A 17 0.38 -22.57 -2.36
N ILE A 18 -0.06 -21.41 -2.82
CA ILE A 18 0.00 -20.17 -2.05
C ILE A 18 -1.41 -19.80 -1.64
N SER A 19 -1.70 -19.94 -0.34
CA SER A 19 -2.95 -19.43 0.24
C SER A 19 -3.08 -17.92 -0.03
N PRO A 20 -4.28 -17.43 -0.39
CA PRO A 20 -4.53 -16.02 -0.70
C PRO A 20 -4.09 -15.08 0.42
N PHE A 21 -3.72 -13.84 0.09
CA PHE A 21 -3.40 -12.81 1.07
C PHE A 21 -4.52 -11.78 1.16
N LEU A 22 -4.97 -11.50 2.39
CA LEU A 22 -5.88 -10.41 2.70
C LEU A 22 -5.11 -9.27 3.35
N PHE A 23 -4.94 -8.18 2.63
CA PHE A 23 -4.27 -6.97 3.12
C PHE A 23 -5.28 -6.01 3.70
N ILE A 24 -4.95 -5.43 4.87
CA ILE A 24 -5.90 -4.62 5.64
C ILE A 24 -5.30 -3.27 5.99
N SER A 25 -5.97 -2.19 5.59
CA SER A 25 -5.53 -0.81 5.86
C SER A 25 -6.72 0.13 5.95
N LYS A 26 -6.62 1.16 6.81
CA LYS A 26 -7.60 2.26 6.82
C LYS A 26 -7.59 3.06 5.52
N ASN A 27 -6.42 3.17 4.87
CA ASN A 27 -6.24 3.86 3.59
C ASN A 27 -6.15 2.82 2.47
N LEU A 28 -7.27 2.61 1.77
CA LEU A 28 -7.42 1.63 0.69
C LEU A 28 -6.68 2.04 -0.58
N GLU A 29 -6.60 3.34 -0.87
CA GLU A 29 -5.91 3.84 -2.07
C GLU A 29 -4.43 3.50 -2.01
N ILE A 30 -3.77 3.85 -0.90
CA ILE A 30 -2.36 3.48 -0.66
C ILE A 30 -2.19 1.97 -0.67
N LEU A 31 -3.07 1.24 0.02
CA LEU A 31 -3.00 -0.21 0.08
C LEU A 31 -3.06 -0.86 -1.31
N ASN A 32 -3.96 -0.38 -2.16
CA ASN A 32 -4.14 -0.93 -3.50
C ASN A 32 -2.92 -0.66 -4.38
N GLU A 33 -2.28 0.51 -4.27
CA GLU A 33 -1.04 0.82 -4.97
C GLU A 33 0.15 -0.01 -4.46
N GLU A 34 0.24 -0.25 -3.15
CA GLU A 34 1.27 -1.13 -2.55
C GLU A 34 1.15 -2.57 -3.05
N ILE A 35 -0.07 -3.11 -3.14
CA ILE A 35 -0.32 -4.45 -3.67
C ILE A 35 0.06 -4.53 -5.16
N LYS A 36 -0.25 -3.49 -5.94
CA LYS A 36 0.17 -3.42 -7.35
C LYS A 36 1.70 -3.36 -7.47
N SER A 37 2.36 -2.56 -6.64
CA SER A 37 3.83 -2.46 -6.59
C SER A 37 4.47 -3.82 -6.27
N LEU A 38 3.96 -4.52 -5.25
CA LEU A 38 4.38 -5.89 -4.92
C LEU A 38 4.20 -6.84 -6.11
N SER A 39 3.06 -6.76 -6.80
CA SER A 39 2.77 -7.57 -7.98
C SER A 39 3.78 -7.33 -9.10
N TYR A 40 4.11 -6.06 -9.38
CA TYR A 40 5.10 -5.71 -10.39
C TYR A 40 6.51 -6.16 -10.03
N LYS A 41 6.90 -6.08 -8.74
CA LYS A 41 8.19 -6.59 -8.27
C LYS A 41 8.31 -8.12 -8.47
N ILE A 42 7.23 -8.87 -8.24
CA ILE A 42 7.18 -10.32 -8.51
C ILE A 42 7.32 -10.58 -10.01
N PHE A 43 6.62 -9.82 -10.84
CA PHE A 43 6.67 -9.96 -12.29
C PHE A 43 8.04 -9.63 -12.87
N GLU A 44 8.70 -8.59 -12.38
CA GLU A 44 10.06 -8.24 -12.78
C GLU A 44 11.03 -9.39 -12.50
N LYS A 45 10.98 -9.97 -11.30
CA LYS A 45 11.83 -11.11 -10.91
C LYS A 45 11.69 -12.32 -11.83
N TYR A 46 10.49 -12.56 -12.38
CA TYR A 46 10.22 -13.71 -13.25
C TYR A 46 10.02 -13.35 -14.73
N SER A 47 10.31 -12.10 -15.13
CA SER A 47 10.11 -11.60 -16.49
C SER A 47 8.69 -11.82 -17.03
N ILE A 48 7.68 -11.58 -16.19
CA ILE A 48 6.26 -11.79 -16.51
C ILE A 48 5.65 -10.47 -17.01
N PRO A 49 4.94 -10.47 -18.16
CA PRO A 49 4.24 -9.29 -18.63
C PRO A 49 3.13 -8.83 -17.67
N LYS A 50 2.95 -7.51 -17.52
CA LYS A 50 1.93 -6.92 -16.61
C LYS A 50 0.49 -7.33 -16.93
N VAL A 51 0.20 -7.82 -18.13
CA VAL A 51 -1.13 -8.31 -18.54
C VAL A 51 -1.62 -9.50 -17.70
N PHE A 52 -0.72 -10.21 -17.01
CA PHE A 52 -1.06 -11.30 -16.10
C PHE A 52 -1.44 -10.83 -14.69
N LEU A 53 -1.57 -9.51 -14.47
CA LEU A 53 -2.23 -8.94 -13.30
C LEU A 53 -3.71 -8.67 -13.65
N TYR A 54 -4.58 -9.53 -13.15
CA TYR A 54 -6.02 -9.38 -13.28
C TYR A 54 -6.55 -8.61 -12.07
N VAL A 55 -7.10 -7.42 -12.29
CA VAL A 55 -7.62 -6.58 -11.21
C VAL A 55 -9.14 -6.52 -11.30
N PHE A 56 -9.80 -6.88 -10.20
CA PHE A 56 -11.21 -6.62 -9.99
C PHE A 56 -11.34 -5.32 -9.19
N GLU A 57 -11.67 -4.24 -9.90
CA GLU A 57 -11.80 -2.90 -9.32
C GLU A 57 -13.22 -2.64 -8.80
N ASP A 58 -13.26 -1.89 -7.70
CA ASP A 58 -14.49 -1.39 -7.11
C ASP A 58 -14.96 -0.14 -7.88
N LYS A 59 -16.06 -0.29 -8.63
CA LYS A 59 -16.66 0.81 -9.41
C LYS A 59 -17.69 1.62 -8.63
N ASN A 60 -17.71 1.55 -7.29
CA ASN A 60 -18.72 2.18 -6.42
C ASN A 60 -20.16 1.68 -6.63
N GLU A 61 -20.35 0.54 -7.30
CA GLU A 61 -21.63 -0.17 -7.39
C GLU A 61 -21.50 -1.51 -6.67
N LYS A 62 -22.61 -2.02 -6.10
CA LYS A 62 -22.61 -3.36 -5.49
C LYS A 62 -22.16 -4.39 -6.53
N ILE A 63 -21.01 -5.01 -6.29
CA ILE A 63 -20.38 -5.97 -7.18
C ILE A 63 -21.28 -7.19 -7.35
N LYS A 64 -21.67 -7.47 -8.59
CA LYS A 64 -22.64 -8.52 -8.91
C LYS A 64 -21.97 -9.89 -8.98
N VAL A 65 -22.71 -10.91 -8.56
CA VAL A 65 -22.26 -12.32 -8.55
C VAL A 65 -21.76 -12.79 -9.93
N GLN A 66 -22.33 -12.30 -11.02
CA GLN A 66 -21.93 -12.70 -12.37
C GLN A 66 -20.54 -12.16 -12.76
N GLU A 67 -20.17 -10.97 -12.28
CA GLU A 67 -18.89 -10.34 -12.61
C GLU A 67 -17.75 -11.08 -11.92
N ILE A 68 -17.93 -11.41 -10.64
CA ILE A 68 -16.93 -12.18 -9.89
C ILE A 68 -16.74 -13.59 -10.46
N LYS A 69 -17.83 -14.23 -10.94
CA LYS A 69 -17.73 -15.54 -11.60
C LYS A 69 -16.86 -15.48 -12.84
N LYS A 70 -17.12 -14.53 -13.73
CA LYS A 70 -16.32 -14.32 -14.96
C LYS A 70 -14.85 -14.02 -14.63
N PHE A 71 -14.61 -13.25 -13.57
CA PHE A 71 -13.26 -12.95 -13.12
C PHE A 71 -12.51 -14.21 -12.64
N VAL A 72 -13.16 -15.05 -11.83
CA VAL A 72 -12.58 -16.32 -11.34
C VAL A 72 -12.39 -17.34 -12.45
N GLU A 73 -13.24 -17.35 -13.48
CA GLU A 73 -13.11 -18.27 -14.62
C GLU A 73 -11.77 -18.13 -15.35
N ILE A 74 -11.15 -16.95 -15.34
CA ILE A 74 -9.81 -16.71 -15.88
C ILE A 74 -8.77 -17.60 -15.17
N ALA A 75 -8.93 -17.83 -13.86
CA ALA A 75 -7.99 -18.62 -13.07
C ALA A 75 -7.96 -20.11 -13.43
N ASN A 76 -8.99 -20.60 -14.13
CA ASN A 76 -9.02 -21.97 -14.66
C ASN A 76 -8.13 -22.16 -15.90
N ILE A 77 -7.67 -21.05 -16.50
CA ILE A 77 -6.75 -21.08 -17.64
C ILE A 77 -5.33 -21.08 -17.10
N ALA A 78 -4.57 -22.12 -17.44
CA ALA A 78 -3.17 -22.21 -17.05
C ALA A 78 -2.36 -21.04 -17.66
N SER A 79 -1.52 -20.41 -16.84
CA SER A 79 -0.62 -19.36 -17.29
C SER A 79 0.55 -19.98 -18.07
N PRO A 80 1.04 -19.34 -19.15
CA PRO A 80 2.31 -19.72 -19.76
C PRO A 80 3.52 -19.34 -18.89
N HIS A 81 3.31 -18.60 -17.79
CA HIS A 81 4.34 -18.15 -16.87
C HIS A 81 4.29 -18.90 -15.53
N LYS A 82 5.33 -18.73 -14.70
CA LYS A 82 5.40 -19.33 -13.36
C LYS A 82 4.21 -18.96 -12.47
N ILE A 83 3.70 -17.74 -12.60
CA ILE A 83 2.58 -17.25 -11.81
C ILE A 83 1.74 -16.26 -12.65
N GLN A 84 0.47 -16.11 -12.27
CA GLN A 84 -0.41 -15.00 -12.62
C GLN A 84 -1.06 -14.48 -11.34
N ILE A 85 -1.41 -13.19 -11.30
CA ILE A 85 -1.89 -12.53 -10.08
C ILE A 85 -3.33 -12.08 -10.26
N PHE A 86 -4.16 -12.45 -9.30
CA PHE A 86 -5.54 -12.00 -9.17
C PHE A 86 -5.65 -11.04 -7.99
N PHE A 87 -6.05 -9.80 -8.26
CA PHE A 87 -6.22 -8.78 -7.25
C PHE A 87 -7.68 -8.34 -7.16
N ILE A 88 -8.35 -8.63 -6.04
CA ILE A 88 -9.71 -8.17 -5.75
C ILE A 88 -9.64 -7.00 -4.78
N GLN A 89 -10.02 -5.82 -5.25
CA GLN A 89 -10.02 -4.62 -4.42
C GLN A 89 -11.26 -4.54 -3.53
N ASN A 90 -11.07 -4.02 -2.32
CA ASN A 90 -12.15 -3.64 -1.40
C ASN A 90 -13.19 -4.75 -1.21
N ILE A 91 -12.75 -5.95 -0.84
CA ILE A 91 -13.58 -7.17 -0.80
C ILE A 91 -14.83 -7.02 0.10
N GLN A 92 -14.82 -6.10 1.06
CA GLN A 92 -16.00 -5.74 1.87
C GLN A 92 -17.20 -5.21 1.05
N ASN A 93 -16.97 -4.74 -0.17
CA ASN A 93 -18.01 -4.19 -1.05
C ASN A 93 -18.71 -5.28 -1.88
N LEU A 94 -18.26 -6.53 -1.79
CA LEU A 94 -18.93 -7.66 -2.41
C LEU A 94 -20.28 -7.93 -1.76
N THR A 95 -21.25 -8.31 -2.60
CA THR A 95 -22.48 -8.93 -2.09
C THR A 95 -22.16 -10.29 -1.46
N ILE A 96 -22.94 -10.72 -0.47
CA ILE A 96 -22.78 -12.05 0.18
C ILE A 96 -22.75 -13.17 -0.87
N GLY A 97 -23.61 -13.08 -1.90
CA GLY A 97 -23.63 -14.03 -3.00
C GLY A 97 -22.33 -14.04 -3.80
N ALA A 98 -21.68 -12.89 -4.00
CA ALA A 98 -20.40 -12.79 -4.69
C ALA A 98 -19.26 -13.37 -3.82
N SER A 99 -19.22 -13.02 -2.53
CA SER A 99 -18.28 -13.55 -1.55
C SER A 99 -18.30 -15.08 -1.46
N ASN A 100 -19.50 -15.69 -1.48
CA ASN A 100 -19.62 -17.15 -1.45
C ASN A 100 -19.07 -17.84 -2.71
N ASN A 101 -19.09 -17.18 -3.87
CA ASN A 101 -18.52 -17.73 -5.10
C ASN A 101 -17.00 -17.73 -5.10
N LEU A 102 -16.37 -16.90 -4.27
CA LEU A 102 -14.91 -16.86 -4.12
C LEU A 102 -14.37 -17.96 -3.21
N LEU A 103 -15.20 -18.59 -2.38
CA LEU A 103 -14.74 -19.56 -1.39
C LEU A 103 -13.97 -20.73 -2.03
N LYS A 104 -14.51 -21.31 -3.11
CA LYS A 104 -13.83 -22.39 -3.83
C LYS A 104 -12.49 -21.93 -4.43
N PHE A 105 -12.45 -20.71 -4.96
CA PHE A 105 -11.23 -20.14 -5.53
C PHE A 105 -10.15 -19.89 -4.47
N PHE A 106 -10.55 -19.58 -3.23
CA PHE A 106 -9.62 -19.40 -2.12
C PHE A 106 -9.13 -20.71 -1.51
N GLU A 107 -9.94 -21.77 -1.55
CA GLU A 107 -9.55 -23.12 -1.10
C GLU A 107 -8.55 -23.76 -2.07
N GLU A 108 -8.81 -23.67 -3.37
CA GLU A 108 -8.02 -24.30 -4.41
C GLU A 108 -7.61 -23.25 -5.45
N PRO A 109 -6.70 -22.31 -5.08
CA PRO A 109 -6.26 -21.27 -6.01
C PRO A 109 -5.55 -21.87 -7.22
N GLY A 110 -4.87 -23.01 -7.06
CA GLY A 110 -4.01 -23.61 -8.07
C GLY A 110 -2.58 -23.04 -8.01
N LYS A 111 -1.60 -23.87 -8.36
CA LYS A 111 -0.16 -23.57 -8.15
C LYS A 111 0.37 -22.33 -8.86
N GLN A 112 -0.29 -21.89 -9.92
CA GLN A 112 0.12 -20.73 -10.72
C GLN A 112 -0.65 -19.46 -10.36
N ASN A 113 -1.62 -19.53 -9.46
CA ASN A 113 -2.48 -18.39 -9.15
C ASN A 113 -2.12 -17.82 -7.78
N LEU A 114 -1.70 -16.57 -7.79
CA LEU A 114 -1.47 -15.80 -6.58
C LEU A 114 -2.64 -14.82 -6.39
N ILE A 115 -3.31 -14.90 -5.25
CA ILE A 115 -4.52 -14.12 -4.97
C ILE A 115 -4.22 -13.08 -3.90
N PHE A 116 -4.49 -11.82 -4.23
CA PHE A 116 -4.42 -10.68 -3.34
C PHE A 116 -5.81 -10.06 -3.16
N LEU A 117 -6.13 -9.73 -1.92
CA LEU A 117 -7.39 -9.10 -1.53
C LEU A 117 -7.06 -7.85 -0.72
N SER A 118 -7.80 -6.76 -0.91
CA SER A 118 -7.70 -5.59 -0.03
C SER A 118 -8.99 -5.37 0.74
N ALA A 119 -8.87 -4.94 1.99
CA ALA A 119 -10.00 -4.58 2.83
C ALA A 119 -9.68 -3.42 3.79
N LYS A 120 -10.73 -2.69 4.19
CA LYS A 120 -10.58 -1.60 5.16
C LYS A 120 -10.43 -2.12 6.60
N SER A 121 -11.11 -3.23 6.88
CA SER A 121 -11.17 -3.88 8.19
C SER A 121 -11.68 -5.32 8.03
N GLU A 122 -11.24 -6.23 8.89
CA GLU A 122 -11.74 -7.61 8.96
C GLU A 122 -13.21 -7.69 9.36
N ASN A 123 -13.69 -6.70 10.12
CA ASN A 123 -15.06 -6.71 10.67
C ASN A 123 -16.16 -6.75 9.59
N PHE A 124 -15.81 -6.44 8.34
CA PHE A 124 -16.73 -6.48 7.20
C PHE A 124 -16.53 -7.70 6.30
N ILE A 125 -15.64 -8.61 6.69
CA ILE A 125 -15.30 -9.81 5.93
C ILE A 125 -15.94 -11.03 6.61
N LEU A 126 -16.43 -11.97 5.80
CA LEU A 126 -17.01 -13.21 6.31
C LEU A 126 -15.93 -14.09 6.96
N ASP A 127 -16.21 -14.69 8.11
CA ASP A 127 -15.30 -15.63 8.79
C ASP A 127 -14.87 -16.81 7.89
N THR A 128 -15.75 -17.23 6.97
CA THR A 128 -15.45 -18.26 5.98
C THR A 128 -14.35 -17.85 5.01
N ILE A 129 -14.22 -16.56 4.70
CA ILE A 129 -13.09 -16.01 3.94
C ILE A 129 -11.87 -15.90 4.84
N LEU A 130 -12.01 -15.32 6.04
CA LEU A 130 -10.88 -15.12 6.97
C LEU A 130 -10.13 -16.43 7.29
N SER A 131 -10.85 -17.54 7.41
CA SER A 131 -10.27 -18.87 7.64
C SER A 131 -9.45 -19.44 6.47
N ARG A 132 -9.53 -18.88 5.26
CA ARG A 132 -8.89 -19.38 4.04
C ARG A 132 -7.79 -18.46 3.50
N VAL A 133 -7.58 -17.31 4.16
CA VAL A 133 -6.64 -16.28 3.71
C VAL A 133 -5.59 -16.01 4.77
N GLN A 134 -4.44 -15.54 4.34
CA GLN A 134 -3.38 -15.02 5.20
C GLN A 134 -3.62 -13.51 5.39
N THR A 135 -4.08 -13.11 6.58
CA THR A 135 -4.24 -11.69 6.87
C THR A 135 -2.88 -11.00 7.07
N VAL A 136 -2.73 -9.84 6.43
CA VAL A 136 -1.62 -8.92 6.58
C VAL A 136 -2.18 -7.55 6.96
N TYR A 137 -1.84 -7.06 8.14
CA TYR A 137 -2.22 -5.71 8.55
C TYR A 137 -1.21 -4.68 8.06
N PHE A 138 -1.68 -3.81 7.16
CA PHE A 138 -1.00 -2.60 6.77
C PHE A 138 -1.34 -1.50 7.76
N SER A 139 -0.48 -1.31 8.75
CA SER A 139 -0.47 -0.04 9.45
C SER A 139 0.10 1.01 8.50
N ALA A 140 -0.51 2.19 8.39
CA ALA A 140 0.07 3.35 7.71
C ALA A 140 1.48 3.72 8.26
N LYS A 141 1.89 3.11 9.39
CA LYS A 141 3.26 3.16 9.92
C LYS A 141 4.30 2.38 9.09
N GLN A 142 3.87 1.53 8.15
CA GLN A 142 4.74 0.82 7.19
C GLN A 142 4.71 1.48 5.81
N LYS A 143 4.69 2.81 5.75
CA LYS A 143 5.09 3.49 4.52
C LYS A 143 6.51 3.04 4.19
N ASP A 144 6.68 2.43 3.02
CA ASP A 144 7.87 2.72 2.23
C ASP A 144 7.88 4.25 2.10
N LYS A 145 8.85 4.83 2.78
CA LYS A 145 8.70 6.12 3.43
C LYS A 145 9.02 7.27 2.47
N SER A 146 8.75 7.06 1.18
CA SER A 146 8.68 8.09 0.14
C SER A 146 7.21 8.27 -0.25
N ASN A 147 6.50 9.13 0.48
CA ASN A 147 5.27 9.70 -0.07
C ASN A 147 5.70 10.61 -1.24
N ASN A 148 5.50 10.17 -2.49
CA ASN A 148 5.86 10.97 -3.67
C ASN A 148 5.32 12.41 -3.55
N PHE A 149 4.14 12.60 -2.93
CA PHE A 149 3.60 13.93 -2.66
C PHE A 149 4.53 14.83 -1.85
N PHE A 150 4.97 14.42 -0.65
CA PHE A 150 5.88 15.25 0.15
C PHE A 150 7.28 15.32 -0.43
N GLN A 151 7.75 14.24 -1.08
CA GLN A 151 9.04 14.27 -1.78
C GLN A 151 9.03 15.29 -2.92
N ASP A 152 7.93 15.37 -3.69
CA ASP A 152 7.75 16.32 -4.79
C ASP A 152 7.56 17.75 -4.26
N LEU A 153 6.78 17.95 -3.19
CA LEU A 153 6.65 19.26 -2.56
C LEU A 153 8.00 19.78 -2.02
N ILE A 154 8.77 18.94 -1.32
CA ILE A 154 10.12 19.32 -0.83
C ILE A 154 11.02 19.63 -2.02
N LYS A 155 11.04 18.77 -3.04
CA LYS A 155 11.85 18.97 -4.25
C LYS A 155 11.52 20.28 -4.96
N ASN A 156 10.23 20.58 -5.16
CA ASN A 156 9.77 21.79 -5.83
C ASN A 156 10.07 23.04 -5.00
N TYR A 157 9.88 22.96 -3.68
CA TYR A 157 10.23 24.02 -2.74
C TYR A 157 11.72 24.38 -2.84
N LEU A 158 12.60 23.38 -2.85
CA LEU A 158 14.05 23.58 -2.92
C LEU A 158 14.55 24.02 -4.30
N LYS A 159 13.90 23.58 -5.39
CA LYS A 159 14.37 23.85 -6.74
C LYS A 159 13.87 25.18 -7.32
N ASN A 160 12.61 25.53 -7.03
CA ASN A 160 11.91 26.63 -7.69
C ASN A 160 11.38 27.69 -6.70
N GLU A 161 11.73 27.60 -5.40
CA GLU A 161 11.12 28.41 -4.33
C GLU A 161 9.58 28.33 -4.35
N ASP A 162 9.05 27.17 -4.73
CA ASP A 162 7.62 27.01 -4.97
C ASP A 162 6.83 27.12 -3.66
N SER A 163 5.87 28.05 -3.64
CA SER A 163 4.98 28.28 -2.50
C SER A 163 3.98 27.14 -2.23
N GLU A 164 3.93 26.09 -3.05
CA GLU A 164 3.00 24.97 -2.89
C GLU A 164 3.13 24.28 -1.53
N LEU A 165 4.37 24.02 -1.07
CA LEU A 165 4.65 23.44 0.25
C LEU A 165 4.08 24.33 1.37
N LEU A 166 4.32 25.64 1.29
CA LEU A 166 3.79 26.61 2.25
C LEU A 166 2.25 26.62 2.20
N SER A 167 1.67 26.70 1.00
CA SER A 167 0.24 26.73 0.78
C SER A 167 -0.45 25.49 1.37
N TYR A 168 0.16 24.31 1.25
CA TYR A 168 -0.34 23.07 1.84
C TYR A 168 -0.47 23.19 3.37
N PHE A 169 0.57 23.67 4.06
CA PHE A 169 0.59 23.80 5.52
C PHE A 169 -0.16 25.01 6.09
N PHE A 170 -0.49 26.00 5.25
CA PHE A 170 -1.26 27.19 5.65
C PHE A 170 -2.76 27.07 5.38
N LYS A 171 -3.17 26.45 4.28
CA LYS A 171 -4.58 26.44 3.84
C LYS A 171 -5.34 25.18 4.24
N THR A 172 -4.64 24.08 4.47
CA THR A 172 -5.27 22.79 4.74
C THR A 172 -5.47 22.60 6.23
N LYS A 173 -6.66 22.10 6.63
CA LYS A 173 -6.87 21.61 7.98
C LYS A 173 -6.18 20.25 8.11
N LEU A 174 -5.03 20.24 8.77
CA LEU A 174 -4.19 19.05 8.92
C LEU A 174 -4.32 18.46 10.33
N GLU A 175 -4.22 17.15 10.42
CA GLU A 175 -4.12 16.42 11.67
C GLU A 175 -2.65 16.22 12.06
N LYS A 176 -2.42 15.83 13.32
CA LYS A 176 -1.08 15.58 13.87
C LYS A 176 -0.25 14.62 13.00
N ASP A 177 -0.90 13.61 12.45
CA ASP A 177 -0.27 12.57 11.64
C ASP A 177 0.25 13.13 10.29
N ASP A 178 -0.41 14.14 9.70
CA ASP A 178 0.06 14.78 8.45
C ASP A 178 1.39 15.51 8.64
N TYR A 179 1.57 16.17 9.78
CA TYR A 179 2.83 16.84 10.14
C TYR A 179 3.96 15.83 10.38
N LEU A 180 3.66 14.74 11.08
CA LEU A 180 4.62 13.65 11.31
C LEU A 180 5.03 13.01 9.98
N ASP A 181 4.08 12.82 9.07
CA ASP A 181 4.34 12.29 7.74
C ASP A 181 5.31 13.17 6.95
N PHE A 182 5.18 14.48 7.01
CA PHE A 182 6.12 15.40 6.38
C PHE A 182 7.52 15.32 6.98
N LEU A 183 7.65 15.37 8.31
CA LEU A 183 8.96 15.28 8.99
C LEU A 183 9.68 13.96 8.68
N GLU A 184 8.92 12.87 8.64
CA GLU A 184 9.45 11.59 8.22
C GLU A 184 9.93 11.66 6.78
N ASN A 185 9.11 12.17 5.84
CA ASN A 185 9.51 12.34 4.44
C ASN A 185 10.71 13.26 4.25
N LEU A 186 10.87 14.28 5.09
CA LEU A 186 12.05 15.12 5.09
C LEU A 186 13.31 14.31 5.38
N ILE A 187 13.29 13.40 6.35
CA ILE A 187 14.42 12.50 6.63
C ILE A 187 14.74 11.62 5.41
N ILE A 188 13.72 11.04 4.75
CA ILE A 188 13.98 10.21 3.55
C ILE A 188 14.57 11.06 2.43
N TYR A 189 14.01 12.25 2.19
CA TYR A 189 14.49 13.15 1.15
C TYR A 189 15.96 13.52 1.42
N SER A 190 16.28 13.90 2.65
CA SER A 190 17.64 14.23 3.11
C SER A 190 18.61 13.07 2.89
N LYS A 191 18.24 11.85 3.31
CA LYS A 191 19.08 10.66 3.14
C LYS A 191 19.26 10.26 1.67
N LYS A 192 18.19 10.31 0.88
CA LYS A 192 18.18 9.90 -0.53
C LYS A 192 19.02 10.83 -1.40
N ASN A 193 18.96 12.14 -1.13
CA ASN A 193 19.63 13.16 -1.92
C ASN A 193 20.94 13.66 -1.29
N LEU A 194 21.33 13.12 -0.12
CA LEU A 194 22.52 13.53 0.64
C LEU A 194 22.53 15.04 0.97
N VAL A 195 21.37 15.57 1.36
CA VAL A 195 21.18 16.97 1.79
C VAL A 195 20.73 17.01 3.25
N PHE A 196 20.98 18.12 3.95
CA PHE A 196 20.55 18.32 5.34
C PHE A 196 20.98 17.20 6.30
N THR A 197 22.11 16.53 6.02
CA THR A 197 22.57 15.37 6.80
C THR A 197 22.87 15.73 8.25
N ASP A 198 23.34 16.96 8.49
CA ASP A 198 23.66 17.47 9.83
C ASP A 198 22.42 17.70 10.70
N TYR A 199 21.24 17.74 10.07
CA TYR A 199 19.96 17.97 10.75
C TYR A 199 19.21 16.68 11.06
N LEU A 200 19.69 15.51 10.63
CA LEU A 200 18.92 14.25 10.73
C LEU A 200 18.56 13.88 12.17
N ASP A 201 19.50 14.02 13.11
CA ASP A 201 19.26 13.71 14.52
C ASP A 201 18.27 14.70 15.15
N GLU A 202 18.37 15.99 14.80
CA GLU A 202 17.43 17.01 15.26
C GLU A 202 16.02 16.76 14.73
N ILE A 203 15.86 16.36 13.46
CA ILE A 203 14.54 16.02 12.90
C ILE A 203 13.95 14.79 13.64
N LEU A 204 14.78 13.79 13.97
CA LEU A 204 14.34 12.61 14.71
C LEU A 204 13.90 12.92 16.14
N GLU A 205 14.63 13.80 16.84
CA GLU A 205 14.25 14.30 18.15
C GLU A 205 12.91 15.05 18.07
N ASP A 206 12.76 15.96 17.11
CA ASP A 206 11.51 16.71 16.89
C ASP A 206 10.32 15.77 16.59
N ILE A 207 10.51 14.72 15.77
CA ILE A 207 9.48 13.69 15.53
C ILE A 207 9.10 12.98 16.83
N THR A 208 10.08 12.67 17.67
CA THR A 208 9.86 11.98 18.95
C THR A 208 9.07 12.88 19.89
N VAL A 209 9.45 14.15 20.00
CA VAL A 209 8.75 15.16 20.81
C VAL A 209 7.31 15.34 20.33
N VAL A 210 7.08 15.43 19.02
CA VAL A 210 5.71 15.51 18.49
C VAL A 210 4.93 14.25 18.84
N LYS A 211 5.53 13.05 18.75
CA LYS A 211 4.85 11.78 19.06
C LYS A 211 4.49 11.65 20.55
N THR A 212 5.42 11.93 21.45
CA THR A 212 5.27 11.65 22.90
C THR A 212 4.61 12.78 23.67
N ASN A 213 4.74 14.02 23.21
CA ASN A 213 4.29 15.19 23.95
C ASN A 213 3.11 15.87 23.25
N ASN A 214 2.40 16.74 23.99
CA ASN A 214 1.31 17.57 23.47
C ASN A 214 1.85 18.85 22.78
N VAL A 215 2.98 18.74 22.09
CA VAL A 215 3.63 19.85 21.38
C VAL A 215 2.90 20.11 20.07
N ASN A 216 2.82 21.38 19.67
CA ASN A 216 2.18 21.78 18.44
C ASN A 216 3.00 21.31 17.22
N ALA A 217 2.54 20.26 16.56
CA ALA A 217 3.20 19.66 15.39
C ALA A 217 3.39 20.67 14.23
N LYS A 218 2.47 21.63 14.08
CA LYS A 218 2.59 22.69 13.07
C LYS A 218 3.82 23.57 13.32
N PHE A 219 4.07 23.96 14.56
CA PHE A 219 5.20 24.80 14.91
C PHE A 219 6.54 24.14 14.54
N ILE A 220 6.65 22.83 14.79
CA ILE A 220 7.83 22.05 14.42
C ILE A 220 8.00 21.97 12.91
N VAL A 221 6.92 21.74 12.16
CA VAL A 221 7.00 21.73 10.69
C VAL A 221 7.35 23.10 10.12
N ASP A 222 6.76 24.18 10.61
CA ASP A 222 7.06 25.54 10.16
C ASP A 222 8.55 25.88 10.40
N LYS A 223 9.13 25.46 11.54
CA LYS A 223 10.58 25.53 11.81
C LYS A 223 11.40 24.82 10.73
N TRP A 224 11.02 23.61 10.35
CA TRP A 224 11.78 22.83 9.36
C TRP A 224 11.66 23.40 7.95
N ILE A 225 10.48 23.88 7.55
CA ILE A 225 10.30 24.53 6.25
C ILE A 225 11.24 25.74 6.13
N LEU A 226 11.32 26.57 7.18
CA LEU A 226 12.25 27.71 7.21
C LEU A 226 13.72 27.29 7.21
N LYS A 227 14.08 26.19 7.88
CA LYS A 227 15.47 25.70 7.93
C LYS A 227 15.96 25.15 6.58
N ILE A 228 15.09 24.48 5.82
CA ILE A 228 15.47 23.86 4.55
C ILE A 228 15.35 24.82 3.36
N GLY A 229 14.60 25.90 3.52
CA GLY A 229 14.43 26.95 2.51
C GLY A 229 15.50 28.04 2.53
N ASN A 230 16.39 28.06 3.53
CA ASN A 230 17.55 28.96 3.63
C ASN A 230 18.84 28.20 3.31
#